data_AF-A0AAJ1R9N1-F1
#
_entry.id   AF-A0AAJ1R9N1-F1
#
_cell.length_a   1.000
_cell.length_b   1.000
_cell.length_c   1.000
_cell.angle_alpha   90.00
_cell.angle_beta   90.00
_cell.angle_gamma   90.00
#
_symmetry.space_group_name_H-M   'P 1'
#
loop_
_entity.id
_entity.type
_entity.pdbx_description
1 polymer ?
#
loop_
_entity_poly.entity_id
_entity_poly.type
_entity_poly.pdbx_seq_one_letter_code
_entity_poly.pdbx_strand_id
1 'polypeptide(L)'
;MTELQIAAESGLCAELNGRILAEKKSTELLATGQLDKFVILYESLAAIRSHDLAFNAPIIVSDAAHSFSEKDPSAKIKLSTGELLSVKQAIEILMILSDKTAAFLLINTVFGNDHNWRCETSHFFEQLKIKDDFFTVSDQNDDDQLIQDSHMTARSLLKILNKLFNDFPEMLELAKQPELVFQSDRQAIKIKNPNVFLNDADLVTISIANSAKEDDLVAFFKMNQKQYLLELLGLESSQLRDRDTRYTQTKELFSQVRDQLWQK
;
A
#
# COMPACT_ATOMS: atom_id res chain seq x y z
N MET A 1 -5.83 22.87 14.62
CA MET A 1 -5.85 21.54 13.99
C MET A 1 -6.97 20.77 14.66
N THR A 2 -7.82 20.08 13.90
CA THR A 2 -8.97 19.35 14.48
C THR A 2 -8.50 17.98 15.00
N GLU A 3 -8.92 17.59 16.20
CA GLU A 3 -8.68 16.23 16.71
C GLU A 3 -9.74 15.28 16.12
N LEU A 4 -9.30 14.18 15.50
CA LEU A 4 -10.22 13.18 14.93
C LEU A 4 -10.80 12.29 16.04
N GLN A 5 -12.13 12.25 16.12
CA GLN A 5 -12.86 11.33 16.99
C GLN A 5 -13.36 10.16 16.15
N ILE A 6 -12.55 9.10 16.06
CA ILE A 6 -12.84 7.90 15.26
C ILE A 6 -12.32 6.63 15.95
N ALA A 7 -12.94 5.49 15.68
CA ALA A 7 -12.59 4.18 16.22
C ALA A 7 -11.35 3.56 15.50
N ALA A 8 -10.24 4.27 15.53
CA ALA A 8 -8.92 3.85 15.08
C ALA A 8 -7.87 4.22 16.13
N GLU A 9 -6.78 3.47 16.26
CA GLU A 9 -5.67 3.82 17.15
C GLU A 9 -5.03 5.16 16.76
N SER A 10 -4.77 5.32 15.45
CA SER A 10 -4.27 6.56 14.85
C SER A 10 -5.10 6.94 13.63
N GLY A 11 -5.16 8.24 13.33
CA GLY A 11 -5.88 8.76 12.19
C GLY A 11 -5.32 10.07 11.68
N LEU A 12 -5.37 10.29 10.38
CA LEU A 12 -4.91 11.51 9.74
C LEU A 12 -5.75 11.82 8.51
N CYS A 13 -6.17 13.08 8.38
CA CYS A 13 -6.81 13.60 7.17
C CYS A 13 -6.02 14.81 6.68
N ALA A 14 -5.62 14.79 5.40
CA ALA A 14 -4.77 15.82 4.81
C ALA A 14 -5.07 16.10 3.35
N GLU A 15 -4.55 17.22 2.85
CA GLU A 15 -4.41 17.49 1.43
C GLU A 15 -3.15 16.82 0.86
N LEU A 16 -3.14 16.56 -0.45
CA LEU A 16 -2.00 15.95 -1.17
C LEU A 16 -0.71 16.79 -1.18
N ASN A 17 -0.77 18.05 -0.71
CA ASN A 17 0.39 18.92 -0.49
C ASN A 17 1.02 18.74 0.91
N GLY A 18 0.49 17.83 1.73
CA GLY A 18 0.93 17.58 3.11
C GLY A 18 0.25 18.44 4.18
N ARG A 19 -0.70 19.31 3.82
CA ARG A 19 -1.44 20.10 4.81
C ARG A 19 -2.44 19.22 5.56
N ILE A 20 -2.13 18.97 6.83
CA ILE A 20 -2.99 18.20 7.75
C ILE A 20 -4.19 19.05 8.16
N LEU A 21 -5.38 18.48 8.02
CA LEU A 21 -6.67 19.08 8.39
C LEU A 21 -7.12 18.61 9.77
N ALA A 22 -6.97 17.31 10.01
CA ALA A 22 -7.28 16.68 11.30
C ALA A 22 -6.39 15.48 11.55
N GLU A 23 -6.17 15.17 12.82
CA GLU A 23 -5.35 14.04 13.24
C GLU A 23 -5.78 13.48 14.60
N LYS A 24 -5.46 12.21 14.83
CA LYS A 24 -5.54 11.51 16.11
C LYS A 24 -4.25 10.71 16.24
N LYS A 25 -3.46 11.00 17.28
CA LYS A 25 -2.20 10.29 17.58
C LYS A 25 -1.31 10.02 16.35
N SER A 26 -1.19 11.01 15.45
CA SER A 26 -0.54 10.82 14.14
C SER A 26 0.98 10.61 14.20
N THR A 27 1.59 10.76 15.38
CA THR A 27 3.01 10.53 15.66
C THR A 27 3.25 9.23 16.44
N GLU A 28 2.20 8.46 16.73
CA GLU A 28 2.34 7.14 17.37
C GLU A 28 2.85 6.14 16.34
N LEU A 29 3.89 5.38 16.72
CA LEU A 29 4.47 4.36 15.86
C LEU A 29 3.62 3.09 16.01
N LEU A 30 3.00 2.66 14.91
CA LEU A 30 2.12 1.49 14.87
C LEU A 30 2.64 0.49 13.85
N ALA A 31 2.32 -0.79 14.05
CA ALA A 31 2.47 -1.79 13.01
C ALA A 31 1.48 -1.45 11.88
N THR A 32 1.96 -1.41 10.64
CA THR A 32 1.21 -0.92 9.49
C THR A 32 0.98 -1.98 8.42
N GLY A 33 1.01 -3.25 8.82
CA GLY A 33 0.75 -4.40 7.95
C GLY A 33 1.42 -4.29 6.59
N GLN A 34 0.61 -4.31 5.53
CA GLN A 34 1.05 -4.27 4.13
C GLN A 34 1.17 -2.85 3.53
N LEU A 35 1.26 -1.80 4.34
CA LEU A 35 1.39 -0.42 3.85
C LEU A 35 2.82 -0.07 3.41
N ASP A 36 3.81 -0.89 3.76
CA ASP A 36 5.16 -0.92 3.19
C ASP A 36 5.18 -1.03 1.66
N LYS A 37 4.14 -1.62 1.05
CA LYS A 37 3.97 -1.66 -0.40
C LYS A 37 4.10 -0.29 -1.06
N PHE A 38 3.70 0.80 -0.38
CA PHE A 38 3.80 2.14 -0.94
C PHE A 38 5.24 2.64 -1.05
N VAL A 39 6.11 2.18 -0.14
CA VAL A 39 7.56 2.41 -0.22
C VAL A 39 8.12 1.65 -1.41
N ILE A 40 7.83 0.34 -1.50
CA ILE A 40 8.30 -0.53 -2.59
C ILE A 40 7.84 -0.01 -3.96
N LEU A 41 6.57 0.39 -4.07
CA LEU A 41 6.01 0.99 -5.29
C LEU A 41 6.74 2.29 -5.65
N TYR A 42 6.94 3.19 -4.70
CA TYR A 42 7.63 4.46 -4.95
C TYR A 42 9.05 4.24 -5.47
N GLU A 43 9.84 3.42 -4.76
CA GLU A 43 11.23 3.20 -5.10
C GLU A 43 11.39 2.44 -6.42
N SER A 44 10.51 1.46 -6.69
CA SER A 44 10.47 0.75 -7.98
C SER A 44 10.16 1.71 -9.14
N LEU A 45 9.16 2.58 -8.98
CA LEU A 45 8.80 3.58 -9.99
C LEU A 45 9.89 4.64 -10.16
N ALA A 46 10.57 5.03 -9.07
CA ALA A 46 11.69 5.95 -9.09
C ALA A 46 12.89 5.38 -9.88
N ALA A 47 13.26 4.12 -9.64
CA ALA A 47 14.29 3.41 -10.39
C ALA A 47 13.94 3.27 -11.88
N ILE A 48 12.66 3.08 -12.20
CA ILE A 48 12.20 3.06 -13.60
C ILE A 48 12.33 4.44 -14.25
N ARG A 49 11.93 5.50 -13.53
CA ARG A 49 12.00 6.88 -13.99
C ARG A 49 13.43 7.39 -14.19
N SER A 50 14.39 6.95 -13.37
CA SER A 50 15.81 7.28 -13.53
C SER A 50 16.49 6.53 -14.70
N HIS A 51 15.74 5.71 -15.45
CA HIS A 51 16.22 4.82 -16.52
C HIS A 51 17.12 3.67 -16.04
N ASP A 52 17.14 3.38 -14.74
CA ASP A 52 17.88 2.24 -14.20
C ASP A 52 17.17 0.90 -14.49
N LEU A 53 15.86 0.94 -14.76
CA LEU A 53 15.04 -0.23 -15.10
C LEU A 53 13.97 0.12 -16.13
N ALA A 54 13.80 -0.69 -17.18
CA ALA A 54 12.69 -0.50 -18.12
C ALA A 54 11.37 -1.00 -17.51
N PHE A 55 10.28 -0.26 -17.70
CA PHE A 55 8.94 -0.64 -17.22
C PHE A 55 8.48 -2.03 -17.72
N ASN A 56 8.90 -2.41 -18.93
CA ASN A 56 8.62 -3.71 -19.54
C ASN A 56 9.78 -4.71 -19.39
N ALA A 57 10.76 -4.45 -18.53
CA ALA A 57 11.85 -5.38 -18.30
C ALA A 57 11.29 -6.74 -17.82
N PRO A 58 11.80 -7.86 -18.34
CA PRO A 58 11.36 -9.19 -17.94
C PRO A 58 11.87 -9.53 -16.54
N ILE A 59 11.01 -10.15 -15.75
CA ILE A 59 11.27 -10.79 -14.47
C ILE A 59 11.17 -12.29 -14.71
N ILE A 60 12.24 -13.02 -14.39
CA ILE A 60 12.24 -14.48 -14.37
C ILE A 60 11.93 -14.92 -12.94
N VAL A 61 10.83 -15.63 -12.74
CA VAL A 61 10.43 -16.16 -11.43
C VAL A 61 11.46 -17.18 -10.95
N SER A 62 12.10 -16.92 -9.82
CA SER A 62 13.05 -17.84 -9.18
C SER A 62 12.36 -18.94 -8.37
N ASP A 63 13.09 -19.99 -7.96
CA ASP A 63 12.57 -21.02 -7.05
C ASP A 63 12.10 -20.43 -5.71
N ALA A 64 12.79 -19.40 -5.23
CA ALA A 64 12.40 -18.69 -4.01
C ALA A 64 11.07 -17.94 -4.21
N ALA A 65 10.90 -17.21 -5.32
CA ALA A 65 9.66 -16.52 -5.63
C ALA A 65 8.49 -17.49 -5.82
N HIS A 66 8.72 -18.61 -6.52
CA HIS A 66 7.73 -19.68 -6.67
C HIS A 66 7.30 -20.23 -5.30
N SER A 67 8.27 -20.65 -4.48
CA SER A 67 8.03 -21.20 -3.14
C SER A 67 7.30 -20.21 -2.23
N PHE A 68 7.66 -18.93 -2.30
CA PHE A 68 6.98 -17.87 -1.56
C PHE A 68 5.53 -17.72 -2.02
N SER A 69 5.29 -17.66 -3.33
CA SER A 69 3.95 -17.55 -3.89
C SER A 69 3.05 -18.73 -3.50
N GLU A 70 3.59 -19.95 -3.41
CA GLU A 70 2.86 -21.14 -2.98
C GLU A 70 2.46 -21.05 -1.50
N LYS A 71 3.41 -20.67 -0.63
CA LYS A 71 3.22 -20.57 0.81
C LYS A 71 2.32 -19.41 1.24
N ASP A 72 2.28 -18.31 0.48
CA ASP A 72 1.45 -17.16 0.81
C ASP A 72 -0.05 -17.48 0.58
N PRO A 73 -0.88 -17.54 1.64
CA PRO A 73 -2.31 -17.81 1.51
C PRO A 73 -3.08 -16.63 0.91
N SER A 74 -2.51 -15.42 0.91
CA SER A 74 -3.12 -14.23 0.34
C SER A 74 -2.89 -14.12 -1.17
N ALA A 75 -1.86 -14.80 -1.69
CA ALA A 75 -1.47 -14.76 -3.09
C ALA A 75 -2.63 -15.20 -4.01
N LYS A 76 -3.01 -14.30 -4.92
CA LYS A 76 -4.07 -14.58 -5.93
C LYS A 76 -3.49 -15.16 -7.22
N ILE A 77 -2.19 -15.02 -7.41
CA ILE A 77 -1.46 -15.49 -8.57
C ILE A 77 -0.37 -16.43 -8.07
N LYS A 78 -0.50 -17.71 -8.39
CA LYS A 78 0.55 -18.69 -8.14
C LYS A 78 1.49 -18.67 -9.33
N LEU A 79 2.76 -18.36 -9.08
CA LEU A 79 3.79 -18.22 -10.11
C LEU A 79 4.64 -19.48 -10.13
N SER A 80 5.16 -19.86 -11.30
CA SER A 80 6.02 -21.05 -11.45
C SER A 80 7.48 -20.67 -11.70
N THR A 81 8.44 -21.47 -11.23
CA THR A 81 9.86 -21.27 -11.56
C THR A 81 10.07 -21.13 -13.08
N GLY A 82 10.83 -20.10 -13.47
CA GLY A 82 11.16 -19.78 -14.85
C GLY A 82 10.03 -19.13 -15.64
N GLU A 83 8.89 -18.83 -15.01
CA GLU A 83 7.84 -18.02 -15.62
C GLU A 83 8.33 -16.58 -15.82
N LEU A 84 7.86 -15.96 -16.90
CA LEU A 84 8.23 -14.61 -17.32
C LEU A 84 7.04 -13.67 -17.20
N LEU A 85 7.19 -12.65 -16.36
CA LEU A 85 6.30 -11.50 -16.27
C LEU A 85 7.11 -10.21 -16.36
N SER A 86 6.46 -9.08 -16.60
CA SER A 86 7.14 -7.77 -16.63
C SER A 86 7.15 -7.07 -15.28
N VAL A 87 8.10 -6.15 -15.09
CA VAL A 87 8.11 -5.21 -13.94
C VAL A 87 6.78 -4.48 -13.80
N LYS A 88 6.22 -4.00 -14.92
CA LYS A 88 4.87 -3.43 -14.99
C LYS A 88 3.84 -4.33 -14.31
N GLN A 89 3.79 -5.62 -14.65
CA GLN A 89 2.80 -6.52 -14.06
C GLN A 89 3.01 -6.72 -12.57
N ALA A 90 4.25 -6.78 -12.09
CA ALA A 90 4.52 -6.84 -10.66
C ALA A 90 4.01 -5.58 -9.94
N ILE A 91 4.21 -4.38 -10.51
CA ILE A 91 3.63 -3.12 -9.99
C ILE A 91 2.09 -3.17 -9.97
N GLU A 92 1.47 -3.63 -11.05
CA GLU A 92 0.00 -3.73 -11.15
C GLU A 92 -0.58 -4.73 -10.14
N ILE A 93 0.07 -5.87 -9.96
CA ILE A 93 -0.30 -6.88 -8.96
C ILE A 93 -0.18 -6.27 -7.55
N LEU A 94 0.94 -5.63 -7.23
CA LEU A 94 1.15 -5.06 -5.90
C LEU A 94 0.15 -3.91 -5.61
N MET A 95 -0.10 -3.04 -6.58
CA MET A 95 -1.01 -1.92 -6.41
C MET A 95 -2.47 -2.36 -6.29
N ILE A 96 -2.93 -3.28 -7.14
CA ILE A 96 -4.34 -3.69 -7.20
C ILE A 96 -4.67 -4.78 -6.17
N LEU A 97 -3.80 -5.77 -6.01
CA LEU A 97 -4.07 -6.95 -5.19
C LEU A 97 -3.35 -6.93 -3.84
N SER A 98 -2.37 -6.04 -3.65
CA SER A 98 -1.48 -6.05 -2.46
C SER A 98 -0.81 -7.42 -2.25
N ASP A 99 -0.50 -8.12 -3.34
CA ASP A 99 0.08 -9.45 -3.28
C ASP A 99 1.55 -9.36 -2.82
N LYS A 100 1.88 -10.03 -1.71
CA LYS A 100 3.23 -10.03 -1.15
C LYS A 100 4.25 -10.63 -2.12
N THR A 101 3.83 -11.54 -3.00
CA THR A 101 4.70 -12.13 -4.02
C THR A 101 5.22 -11.07 -4.99
N ALA A 102 4.38 -10.11 -5.35
CA ALA A 102 4.78 -9.02 -6.24
C ALA A 102 5.77 -8.07 -5.57
N ALA A 103 5.60 -7.78 -4.28
CA ALA A 103 6.58 -7.05 -3.48
C ALA A 103 7.93 -7.78 -3.47
N PHE A 104 7.94 -9.09 -3.19
CA PHE A 104 9.16 -9.90 -3.22
C PHE A 104 9.86 -9.87 -4.60
N LEU A 105 9.11 -10.00 -5.68
CA LEU A 105 9.66 -9.92 -7.05
C LEU A 105 10.26 -8.56 -7.35
N LEU A 106 9.58 -7.47 -6.97
CA LEU A 106 10.09 -6.11 -7.16
C LEU A 106 11.36 -5.90 -6.34
N ILE A 107 11.39 -6.35 -5.09
CA ILE A 107 12.58 -6.19 -4.23
C ILE A 107 13.80 -6.86 -4.88
N ASN A 108 13.66 -8.12 -5.29
CA ASN A 108 14.77 -8.87 -5.89
C ASN A 108 15.14 -8.35 -7.29
N THR A 109 14.18 -7.85 -8.07
CA THR A 109 14.45 -7.37 -9.44
C THR A 109 15.09 -5.98 -9.42
N VAL A 110 14.56 -5.06 -8.61
CA VAL A 110 14.95 -3.65 -8.60
C VAL A 110 16.19 -3.44 -7.74
N PHE A 111 16.24 -4.04 -6.55
CA PHE A 111 17.32 -3.82 -5.58
C PHE A 111 18.29 -5.01 -5.50
N GLY A 112 17.96 -6.14 -6.11
CA GLY A 112 18.78 -7.37 -6.10
C GLY A 112 18.51 -8.26 -4.89
N ASN A 113 18.24 -7.69 -3.72
CA ASN A 113 17.89 -8.42 -2.48
C ASN A 113 17.26 -7.48 -1.44
N ASP A 114 16.74 -8.07 -0.36
CA ASP A 114 16.15 -7.35 0.77
C ASP A 114 17.12 -6.38 1.45
N HIS A 115 18.38 -6.77 1.65
CA HIS A 115 19.38 -5.91 2.30
C HIS A 115 19.57 -4.59 1.54
N ASN A 116 19.73 -4.66 0.22
CA ASN A 116 19.88 -3.48 -0.63
C ASN A 116 18.61 -2.63 -0.63
N TRP A 117 17.43 -3.25 -0.65
CA TRP A 117 16.17 -2.53 -0.52
C TRP A 117 16.09 -1.75 0.80
N ARG A 118 16.47 -2.35 1.94
CA ARG A 118 16.52 -1.65 3.23
C ARG A 118 17.50 -0.48 3.24
N CYS A 119 18.63 -0.60 2.55
CA CYS A 119 19.56 0.51 2.38
C CYS A 119 18.95 1.67 1.58
N GLU A 120 18.29 1.38 0.45
CA GLU A 120 17.60 2.40 -0.35
C GLU A 120 16.44 3.04 0.43
N THR A 121 15.65 2.24 1.16
CA THR A 121 14.58 2.73 2.03
C THR A 121 15.10 3.64 3.14
N SER A 122 16.24 3.31 3.74
CA SER A 122 16.88 4.18 4.73
C SER A 122 17.23 5.53 4.11
N HIS A 123 17.79 5.55 2.91
CA HIS A 123 18.09 6.79 2.19
C HIS A 123 16.84 7.59 1.83
N PHE A 124 15.80 6.90 1.33
CA PHE A 124 14.51 7.51 1.02
C PHE A 124 13.87 8.16 2.27
N PHE A 125 13.95 7.48 3.42
CA PHE A 125 13.42 7.98 4.68
C PHE A 125 14.20 9.20 5.18
N GLU A 126 15.53 9.22 5.04
CA GLU A 126 16.36 10.39 5.31
C GLU A 126 15.95 11.59 4.46
N GLN A 127 15.75 11.39 3.14
CA GLN A 127 15.30 12.44 2.22
C GLN A 127 13.95 13.04 2.65
N LEU A 128 13.02 12.19 3.11
CA LEU A 128 11.71 12.59 3.62
C LEU A 128 11.72 13.08 5.07
N LYS A 129 12.87 13.04 5.74
CA LYS A 129 13.02 13.34 7.17
C LYS A 129 12.06 12.50 8.02
N ILE A 130 11.91 11.22 7.67
CA ILE A 130 11.20 10.21 8.45
C ILE A 130 12.20 9.63 9.44
N LYS A 131 11.79 9.43 10.70
CA LYS A 131 12.66 8.94 11.79
C LYS A 131 12.12 7.67 12.43
N ASP A 132 11.15 7.05 11.78
CA ASP A 132 10.44 5.89 12.30
C ASP A 132 11.36 4.67 12.20
N ASP A 133 11.27 3.77 13.18
CA ASP A 133 11.97 2.49 13.13
C ASP A 133 11.16 1.51 12.28
N PHE A 134 11.32 1.62 10.96
CA PHE A 134 10.51 0.91 9.98
C PHE A 134 10.75 -0.61 9.96
N PHE A 135 11.99 -1.02 10.29
CA PHE A 135 12.50 -2.39 10.22
C PHE A 135 12.86 -2.89 11.64
N THR A 136 11.88 -3.16 12.48
CA THR A 136 12.12 -3.49 13.90
C THR A 136 12.84 -4.84 14.11
N VAL A 137 13.49 -5.03 15.27
CA VAL A 137 14.50 -6.08 15.55
C VAL A 137 14.04 -7.55 15.38
N SER A 138 12.74 -7.87 15.38
CA SER A 138 12.26 -9.22 15.02
C SER A 138 12.50 -9.57 13.55
N ASP A 139 12.65 -8.55 12.70
CA ASP A 139 12.78 -8.67 11.26
C ASP A 139 14.19 -9.09 10.81
N GLN A 140 15.15 -9.22 11.74
CA GLN A 140 16.56 -9.50 11.41
C GLN A 140 16.97 -10.98 11.49
N ASN A 141 16.11 -11.89 11.97
CA ASN A 141 16.52 -13.26 12.31
C ASN A 141 15.68 -14.41 11.70
N ASP A 142 14.72 -14.13 10.83
CA ASP A 142 13.96 -15.19 10.13
C ASP A 142 14.15 -15.10 8.62
N ASP A 143 15.08 -15.90 8.09
CA ASP A 143 15.22 -16.18 6.65
C ASP A 143 13.90 -16.70 6.01
N ASP A 144 12.94 -17.13 6.84
CA ASP A 144 11.65 -17.70 6.43
C ASP A 144 10.48 -16.70 6.37
N GLN A 145 10.66 -15.43 6.80
CA GLN A 145 9.60 -14.42 6.79
C GLN A 145 9.97 -13.23 5.90
N LEU A 146 9.91 -13.46 4.59
CA LEU A 146 10.39 -12.53 3.56
C LEU A 146 9.69 -11.16 3.51
N ILE A 147 8.55 -10.95 4.21
CA ILE A 147 7.89 -9.64 4.40
C ILE A 147 7.16 -9.66 5.77
N GLN A 148 7.87 -9.27 6.83
CA GLN A 148 7.34 -9.03 8.19
C GLN A 148 6.62 -7.67 8.29
N ASP A 149 5.86 -7.45 9.36
CA ASP A 149 5.05 -6.24 9.54
C ASP A 149 5.92 -5.00 9.78
N SER A 150 5.88 -4.06 8.84
CA SER A 150 6.53 -2.75 8.97
C SER A 150 5.87 -1.89 10.04
N HIS A 151 6.61 -0.93 10.59
CA HIS A 151 6.07 0.06 11.52
C HIS A 151 6.22 1.48 10.98
N MET A 152 5.17 2.30 11.07
CA MET A 152 5.25 3.72 10.74
C MET A 152 4.20 4.54 11.50
N THR A 153 4.46 5.82 11.61
CA THR A 153 3.48 6.81 12.05
C THR A 153 2.60 7.25 10.88
N ALA A 154 1.36 7.68 11.14
CA ALA A 154 0.49 8.27 10.10
C ALA A 154 1.15 9.50 9.43
N ARG A 155 1.97 10.28 10.15
CA ARG A 155 2.71 11.39 9.53
C ARG A 155 3.77 10.93 8.53
N SER A 156 4.43 9.80 8.78
CA SER A 156 5.42 9.26 7.85
C SER A 156 4.73 8.65 6.64
N LEU A 157 3.63 7.92 6.85
CA LEU A 157 2.80 7.41 5.77
C LEU A 157 2.27 8.54 4.87
N LEU A 158 1.77 9.64 5.44
CA LEU A 158 1.38 10.84 4.69
C LEU A 158 2.51 11.35 3.78
N LYS A 159 3.75 11.41 4.26
CA LYS A 159 4.89 11.88 3.45
C LYS A 159 5.17 10.93 2.29
N ILE A 160 5.12 9.62 2.53
CA ILE A 160 5.32 8.58 1.52
C ILE A 160 4.22 8.67 0.46
N LEU A 161 2.95 8.68 0.87
CA LEU A 161 1.79 8.75 -0.02
C LEU A 161 1.78 10.05 -0.83
N ASN A 162 2.03 11.20 -0.20
CA ASN A 162 2.13 12.47 -0.93
C ASN A 162 3.25 12.40 -1.97
N LYS A 163 4.41 11.84 -1.63
CA LYS A 163 5.50 11.73 -2.60
C LYS A 163 5.14 10.78 -3.74
N LEU A 164 4.57 9.61 -3.46
CA LEU A 164 4.12 8.65 -4.46
C LEU A 164 3.09 9.22 -5.42
N PHE A 165 1.99 9.79 -4.91
CA PHE A 165 0.89 10.23 -5.77
C PHE A 165 1.13 11.60 -6.44
N ASN A 166 2.09 12.40 -5.96
CA ASN A 166 2.53 13.59 -6.68
C ASN A 166 3.56 13.26 -7.78
N ASP A 167 4.48 12.31 -7.52
CA ASP A 167 5.52 11.92 -8.47
C ASP A 167 4.98 10.96 -9.55
N PHE A 168 3.99 10.13 -9.21
CA PHE A 168 3.39 9.06 -10.04
C PHE A 168 1.85 9.06 -9.93
N PRO A 169 1.17 10.12 -10.37
CA PRO A 169 -0.29 10.26 -10.25
C PRO A 169 -1.07 9.13 -10.96
N GLU A 170 -0.50 8.49 -11.98
CA GLU A 170 -1.07 7.34 -12.68
C GLU A 170 -1.34 6.13 -11.78
N MET A 171 -0.65 6.02 -10.64
CA MET A 171 -0.91 4.96 -9.67
C MET A 171 -2.31 5.05 -9.08
N LEU A 172 -2.85 6.26 -8.93
CA LEU A 172 -4.22 6.43 -8.49
C LEU A 172 -5.23 5.90 -9.51
N GLU A 173 -4.95 6.04 -10.80
CA GLU A 173 -5.78 5.50 -11.88
C GLU A 173 -5.64 3.99 -12.02
N LEU A 174 -4.45 3.45 -11.72
CA LEU A 174 -4.20 2.02 -11.66
C LEU A 174 -4.99 1.36 -10.53
N ALA A 175 -5.02 1.96 -9.34
CA ALA A 175 -5.79 1.46 -8.20
C ALA A 175 -7.32 1.45 -8.44
N LYS A 176 -7.81 2.21 -9.42
CA LYS A 176 -9.22 2.29 -9.82
C LYS A 176 -9.59 1.30 -10.92
N GLN A 177 -8.64 0.54 -11.47
CA GLN A 177 -8.97 -0.44 -12.50
C GLN A 177 -9.93 -1.50 -11.93
N PRO A 178 -11.05 -1.82 -12.63
CA PRO A 178 -12.05 -2.78 -12.13
C PRO A 178 -11.52 -4.21 -12.05
N GLU A 179 -10.54 -4.52 -12.89
CA GLU A 179 -9.89 -5.82 -12.96
C GLU A 179 -8.40 -5.65 -13.24
N LEU A 180 -7.60 -6.54 -12.65
CA LEU A 180 -6.24 -6.82 -13.09
C LEU A 180 -6.32 -7.82 -14.24
N VAL A 181 -5.66 -7.50 -15.36
CA VAL A 181 -5.40 -8.45 -16.45
C VAL A 181 -3.95 -8.89 -16.35
N PHE A 182 -3.71 -10.11 -15.88
CA PHE A 182 -2.38 -10.69 -15.77
C PHE A 182 -2.10 -11.66 -16.92
N GLN A 183 -0.99 -11.44 -17.62
CA GLN A 183 -0.57 -12.23 -18.78
C GLN A 183 0.94 -12.51 -18.73
N SER A 184 1.35 -13.71 -18.33
CA SER A 184 2.74 -14.15 -18.44
C SER A 184 2.95 -14.99 -19.71
N ASP A 185 4.15 -15.56 -19.86
CA ASP A 185 4.43 -16.58 -20.88
C ASP A 185 3.72 -17.93 -20.63
N ARG A 186 3.13 -18.13 -19.44
CA ARG A 186 2.49 -19.40 -19.04
C ARG A 186 1.02 -19.29 -18.66
N GLN A 187 0.54 -18.12 -18.24
CA GLN A 187 -0.84 -17.94 -17.79
C GLN A 187 -1.44 -16.62 -18.23
N ALA A 188 -2.76 -16.64 -18.40
CA ALA A 188 -3.60 -15.50 -18.73
C ALA A 188 -4.82 -15.52 -17.81
N ILE A 189 -4.88 -14.61 -16.85
CA ILE A 189 -5.95 -14.56 -15.84
C ILE A 189 -6.47 -13.14 -15.68
N LYS A 190 -7.77 -13.04 -15.38
CA LYS A 190 -8.44 -11.79 -15.02
C LYS A 190 -8.91 -11.88 -13.59
N ILE A 191 -8.52 -10.92 -12.76
CA ILE A 191 -8.84 -10.91 -11.33
C ILE A 191 -9.57 -9.60 -11.03
N LYS A 192 -10.75 -9.69 -10.42
CA LYS A 192 -11.48 -8.50 -9.98
C LYS A 192 -10.68 -7.76 -8.91
N ASN A 193 -10.62 -6.44 -9.04
CA ASN A 193 -10.02 -5.61 -8.00
C ASN A 193 -10.84 -5.77 -6.69
N PRO A 194 -10.18 -6.07 -5.55
CA PRO A 194 -10.86 -6.28 -4.26
C PRO A 194 -11.46 -4.99 -3.68
N ASN A 195 -11.13 -3.82 -4.24
CA ASN A 195 -11.67 -2.54 -3.83
C ASN A 195 -13.19 -2.45 -4.11
N VAL A 196 -13.98 -2.27 -3.07
CA VAL A 196 -15.45 -2.15 -3.17
C VAL A 196 -15.92 -0.74 -3.54
N PHE A 197 -15.00 0.23 -3.66
CA PHE A 197 -15.28 1.65 -3.91
C PHE A 197 -15.07 2.09 -5.36
N LEU A 198 -14.83 1.17 -6.30
CA LEU A 198 -14.49 1.51 -7.68
C LEU A 198 -15.57 2.31 -8.44
N ASN A 199 -16.83 2.20 -8.00
CA ASN A 199 -17.97 2.91 -8.59
C ASN A 199 -18.40 4.14 -7.78
N ASP A 200 -17.73 4.46 -6.67
CA ASP A 200 -18.04 5.63 -5.87
C ASP A 200 -17.37 6.88 -6.50
N ALA A 201 -18.17 7.92 -6.74
CA ALA A 201 -17.70 9.12 -7.43
C ALA A 201 -16.75 9.98 -6.59
N ASP A 202 -16.90 9.90 -5.26
CA ASP A 202 -16.27 10.80 -4.31
C ASP A 202 -15.29 10.09 -3.37
N LEU A 203 -15.25 8.76 -3.34
CA LEU A 203 -14.39 7.99 -2.44
C LEU A 203 -13.73 6.83 -3.19
N VAL A 204 -12.41 6.71 -3.07
CA VAL A 204 -11.63 5.59 -3.59
C VAL A 204 -10.68 5.12 -2.51
N THR A 205 -10.91 3.90 -2.02
CA THR A 205 -9.96 3.24 -1.13
C THR A 205 -8.78 2.69 -1.92
N ILE A 206 -7.56 2.89 -1.46
CA ILE A 206 -6.34 2.41 -2.15
C ILE A 206 -5.73 1.21 -1.43
N SER A 207 -5.87 1.18 -0.12
CA SER A 207 -5.45 0.03 0.66
C SER A 207 -6.40 -0.19 1.81
N ILE A 208 -6.73 -1.46 2.01
CA ILE A 208 -7.21 -1.96 3.30
C ILE A 208 -6.24 -3.06 3.64
N ALA A 209 -5.36 -2.81 4.62
CA ALA A 209 -4.38 -3.79 5.07
C ALA A 209 -4.97 -4.50 6.29
N ASN A 210 -5.13 -5.82 6.20
CA ASN A 210 -5.66 -6.61 7.31
C ASN A 210 -4.47 -7.28 8.01
N SER A 211 -4.16 -6.88 9.23
CA SER A 211 -3.27 -7.65 10.11
C SER A 211 -4.08 -8.67 10.91
N ALA A 212 -3.39 -9.57 11.62
CA ALA A 212 -4.06 -10.54 12.49
C ALA A 212 -4.92 -9.87 13.58
N LYS A 213 -4.55 -8.66 14.03
CA LYS A 213 -5.18 -7.98 15.17
C LYS A 213 -6.03 -6.77 14.78
N GLU A 214 -5.63 -6.01 13.77
CA GLU A 214 -6.22 -4.72 13.37
C GLU A 214 -6.24 -4.53 11.86
N ASP A 215 -7.13 -3.67 11.37
CA ASP A 215 -7.21 -3.29 9.96
C ASP A 215 -6.75 -1.84 9.77
N ASP A 216 -6.01 -1.56 8.70
CA ASP A 216 -5.62 -0.20 8.31
C ASP A 216 -6.36 0.22 7.04
N LEU A 217 -6.66 1.51 6.91
CA LEU A 217 -7.35 2.09 5.77
C LEU A 217 -6.57 3.28 5.22
N VAL A 218 -6.29 3.25 3.91
CA VAL A 218 -5.82 4.39 3.15
C VAL A 218 -6.81 4.67 2.02
N ALA A 219 -7.41 5.87 2.02
CA ALA A 219 -8.41 6.26 1.04
C ALA A 219 -8.19 7.68 0.53
N PHE A 220 -8.48 7.88 -0.75
CA PHE A 220 -8.66 9.20 -1.34
C PHE A 220 -10.12 9.53 -1.44
N PHE A 221 -10.47 10.79 -1.17
CA PHE A 221 -11.83 11.25 -1.38
C PHE A 221 -11.86 12.65 -1.94
N LYS A 222 -12.95 12.99 -2.61
CA LYS A 222 -13.21 14.31 -3.16
C LYS A 222 -14.27 15.01 -2.35
N MET A 223 -14.03 16.28 -2.05
CA MET A 223 -15.06 17.20 -1.59
C MET A 223 -14.82 18.59 -2.13
N ASN A 224 -15.90 19.27 -2.55
CA ASN A 224 -15.83 20.62 -3.12
C ASN A 224 -14.76 20.72 -4.23
N GLN A 225 -14.73 19.72 -5.11
CA GLN A 225 -13.76 19.58 -6.22
C GLN A 225 -12.28 19.46 -5.81
N LYS A 226 -11.98 19.29 -4.52
CA LYS A 226 -10.63 19.04 -4.00
C LYS A 226 -10.49 17.59 -3.55
N GLN A 227 -9.29 17.04 -3.72
CA GLN A 227 -8.96 15.68 -3.27
C GLN A 227 -8.21 15.72 -1.94
N TYR A 228 -8.53 14.77 -1.07
CA TYR A 228 -7.99 14.60 0.26
C TYR A 228 -7.57 13.16 0.46
N LEU A 229 -6.63 12.96 1.37
CA LEU A 229 -6.15 11.68 1.84
C LEU A 229 -6.66 11.43 3.25
N LEU A 230 -7.19 10.23 3.49
CA LEU A 230 -7.56 9.72 4.80
C LEU A 230 -6.75 8.47 5.11
N GLU A 231 -6.08 8.48 6.25
CA GLU A 231 -5.34 7.37 6.83
C GLU A 231 -5.97 7.04 8.18
N LEU A 232 -6.35 5.78 8.38
CA LEU A 232 -6.78 5.25 9.68
C LEU A 232 -5.95 4.00 9.95
N LEU A 233 -5.20 4.01 11.05
CA LEU A 233 -4.33 2.91 11.46
C LEU A 233 -4.87 2.28 12.74
N GLY A 234 -4.81 0.96 12.84
CA GLY A 234 -5.28 0.24 14.02
C GLY A 234 -6.80 0.35 14.21
N LEU A 235 -7.60 0.03 13.19
CA LEU A 235 -9.06 -0.03 13.35
C LEU A 235 -9.44 -1.20 14.26
N GLU A 236 -10.21 -0.93 15.31
CA GLU A 236 -10.69 -1.96 16.26
C GLU A 236 -11.47 -3.04 15.48
N SER A 237 -10.95 -4.28 15.49
CA SER A 237 -11.19 -5.25 14.43
C SER A 237 -12.62 -5.80 14.27
N SER A 238 -12.92 -6.20 13.02
CA SER A 238 -14.13 -6.81 12.43
C SER A 238 -15.08 -5.88 11.67
N GLN A 239 -14.97 -4.56 11.85
CA GLN A 239 -15.38 -3.65 10.77
C GLN A 239 -14.51 -4.00 9.55
N LEU A 240 -14.83 -3.75 8.29
CA LEU A 240 -13.97 -4.00 7.12
C LEU A 240 -13.55 -5.46 6.79
N ARG A 241 -13.53 -6.42 7.73
CA ARG A 241 -13.16 -7.81 7.43
C ARG A 241 -14.19 -8.51 6.55
N ASP A 242 -15.47 -8.29 6.86
CA ASP A 242 -16.56 -8.80 6.03
C ASP A 242 -16.71 -7.93 4.78
N ARG A 243 -16.59 -8.56 3.61
CA ARG A 243 -16.70 -7.90 2.32
C ARG A 243 -18.08 -7.25 2.14
N ASP A 244 -19.12 -7.86 2.69
CA ASP A 244 -20.51 -7.41 2.49
C ASP A 244 -20.82 -6.16 3.32
N THR A 245 -20.16 -5.97 4.45
CA THR A 245 -20.33 -4.80 5.33
C THR A 245 -19.24 -3.74 5.15
N ARG A 246 -18.08 -4.10 4.58
CA ARG A 246 -16.93 -3.23 4.34
C ARG A 246 -17.30 -1.92 3.67
N TYR A 247 -18.12 -1.98 2.62
CA TYR A 247 -18.56 -0.77 1.92
C TYR A 247 -19.28 0.19 2.88
N THR A 248 -20.29 -0.32 3.58
CA THR A 248 -21.12 0.49 4.48
C THR A 248 -20.31 1.05 5.65
N GLN A 249 -19.46 0.24 6.28
CA GLN A 249 -18.63 0.67 7.41
C GLN A 249 -17.59 1.72 7.01
N THR A 250 -16.89 1.54 5.89
CA THR A 250 -15.97 2.57 5.40
C THR A 250 -16.71 3.86 5.03
N LYS A 251 -17.93 3.80 4.45
CA LYS A 251 -18.75 5.01 4.21
C LYS A 251 -19.14 5.70 5.51
N GLU A 252 -19.44 4.96 6.57
CA GLU A 252 -19.77 5.51 7.88
C GLU A 252 -18.57 6.23 8.50
N LEU A 253 -17.39 5.59 8.52
CA LEU A 253 -16.13 6.21 8.95
C LEU A 253 -15.85 7.49 8.17
N PHE A 254 -16.04 7.45 6.85
CA PHE A 254 -15.88 8.62 6.00
C PHE A 254 -16.88 9.75 6.34
N SER A 255 -18.16 9.42 6.58
CA SER A 255 -19.15 10.42 6.99
C SER A 255 -18.77 11.06 8.32
N GLN A 256 -18.31 10.28 9.31
CA GLN A 256 -17.87 10.80 10.60
C GLN A 256 -16.72 11.80 10.44
N VAL A 257 -15.69 11.47 9.65
CA VAL A 257 -14.57 12.38 9.37
C VAL A 257 -15.05 13.64 8.64
N ARG A 258 -15.92 13.47 7.64
CA ARG A 258 -16.48 14.58 6.87
C ARG A 258 -17.23 15.56 7.78
N ASP A 259 -18.12 15.05 8.61
CA ASP A 259 -19.01 15.87 9.43
C ASP A 259 -18.19 16.64 10.48
N GLN A 260 -17.15 16.03 11.06
CA GLN A 260 -16.21 16.69 11.98
C GLN A 260 -15.43 17.84 11.34
N LEU A 261 -15.08 17.74 10.07
CA LEU A 261 -14.24 18.70 9.36
C LEU A 261 -15.03 19.84 8.72
N TRP A 262 -16.26 19.58 8.24
CA TRP A 262 -16.98 20.51 7.37
C TRP A 262 -18.44 20.79 7.74
N GLN A 263 -19.03 20.11 8.73
CA GLN A 263 -20.41 20.37 9.17
C GLN A 263 -20.53 20.94 10.59
N LYS A 264 -19.51 21.67 11.06
CA LYS A 264 -19.58 22.38 12.35
C LYS A 264 -20.72 23.37 12.42
#